data_AF-A0A9E1P0C0-F1
#
_entry.id   AF-A0A9E1P0C0-F1
#
_cell.length_a   1.000
_cell.length_b   1.000
_cell.length_c   1.000
_cell.angle_alpha   90.00
_cell.angle_beta   90.00
_cell.angle_gamma   90.00
#
_symmetry.space_group_name_H-M   'P 1'
#
loop_
_entity.id
_entity.type
_entity.pdbx_description
1 polymer ?
#
loop_
_entity_poly.entity_id
_entity_poly.type
_entity_poly.pdbx_seq_one_letter_code
_entity_poly.pdbx_strand_id
1 'polypeptide(L)'
;MPDQPVLPRDGVDADTLRGMLRDLHHEDYAAVPLRAGQLTHWALGPQAIPDADFAKLAREAVAQFAYESQFYVKTQPSLKRFQDDIISFVGGLHGADAGAGGSITMGGTESNMLAMKTARDWARVRFPHILKPEAVMARTAHPSFVKGEHYLGVKTVR
;
A
#
# COMPACT_ATOMS: atom_id res chain seq x y z
N MET A 1 -5.44 -25.96 20.10
CA MET A 1 -4.66 -24.80 19.60
C MET A 1 -3.21 -25.23 19.65
N PRO A 2 -2.37 -24.98 18.63
CA PRO A 2 -0.94 -25.18 18.80
C PRO A 2 -0.48 -24.37 20.02
N ASP A 3 0.53 -24.85 20.75
CA ASP A 3 1.09 -24.16 21.89
C ASP A 3 1.39 -22.69 21.53
N GLN A 4 0.99 -21.76 22.39
CA GLN A 4 1.24 -20.33 22.13
C GLN A 4 2.75 -20.10 21.95
N PRO A 5 3.18 -19.45 20.86
CA PRO A 5 4.60 -19.20 20.66
C PRO A 5 5.13 -18.31 21.79
N VAL A 6 6.20 -18.76 22.44
CA VAL A 6 6.92 -18.01 23.48
C VAL A 6 8.21 -17.48 22.88
N LEU A 7 8.57 -16.22 23.18
CA LEU A 7 9.85 -15.67 22.77
C LEU A 7 11.00 -16.53 23.36
N PRO A 8 11.95 -17.01 22.55
CA PRO A 8 13.08 -17.79 23.05
C PRO A 8 13.86 -17.01 24.12
N ARG A 9 14.34 -17.71 25.15
CA ARG A 9 15.19 -17.11 26.20
C ARG A 9 16.55 -16.67 25.64
N ASP A 10 17.07 -17.44 24.69
CA ASP A 10 18.35 -17.21 24.03
C ASP A 10 18.12 -16.91 22.55
N GLY A 11 19.01 -16.12 21.96
CA GLY A 11 18.98 -15.84 20.52
C GLY A 11 19.15 -17.10 19.70
N VAL A 12 18.34 -17.25 18.66
CA VAL A 12 18.52 -18.30 17.64
C VAL A 12 19.58 -17.82 16.65
N ASP A 13 20.49 -18.71 16.25
CA ASP A 13 21.52 -18.37 15.29
C ASP A 13 20.92 -18.05 13.89
N ALA A 14 21.69 -17.29 13.12
CA ALA A 14 21.20 -16.77 11.85
C ALA A 14 20.91 -17.86 10.80
N ASP A 15 21.63 -18.97 10.80
CA ASP A 15 21.46 -20.01 9.78
C ASP A 15 20.23 -20.86 10.07
N THR A 16 19.98 -21.16 11.35
CA THR A 16 18.73 -21.75 11.81
C THR A 16 17.54 -20.87 11.45
N LEU A 17 17.58 -19.57 11.75
CA LEU A 17 16.50 -18.64 11.40
C LEU A 17 16.25 -18.56 9.89
N ARG A 18 17.31 -18.51 9.07
CA ARG A 18 17.19 -18.55 7.61
C ARG A 18 16.56 -19.86 7.12
N GLY A 19 16.88 -20.99 7.77
CA GLY A 19 16.23 -22.27 7.52
C GLY A 19 14.73 -22.20 7.75
N MET A 20 14.32 -21.75 8.93
CA MET A 20 12.91 -21.61 9.31
C MET A 20 12.15 -20.68 8.35
N LEU A 21 12.73 -19.56 7.95
CA LEU A 21 12.11 -18.63 6.99
C LEU A 21 11.94 -19.25 5.59
N ARG A 22 12.91 -20.07 5.14
CA ARG A 22 12.79 -20.79 3.87
C ARG A 22 11.67 -21.83 3.94
N ASP A 23 11.57 -22.56 5.04
CA ASP A 23 10.55 -23.60 5.20
C ASP A 23 9.13 -23.00 5.17
N LEU A 24 8.91 -21.89 5.88
CA LEU A 24 7.64 -21.14 5.83
C LEU A 24 7.30 -20.65 4.42
N HIS A 25 8.29 -20.07 3.72
CA HIS A 25 8.09 -19.61 2.35
C HIS A 25 7.80 -20.77 1.39
N HIS A 26 8.41 -21.94 1.58
CA HIS A 26 8.12 -23.14 0.80
C HIS A 26 6.69 -23.66 1.05
N GLU A 27 6.23 -23.62 2.30
CA GLU A 27 4.86 -24.01 2.68
C GLU A 27 3.81 -23.16 1.95
N ASP A 28 3.95 -21.83 1.98
CA ASP A 28 3.02 -20.90 1.32
C ASP A 28 2.92 -21.16 -0.19
N TYR A 29 4.06 -21.36 -0.86
CA TYR A 29 4.10 -21.63 -2.30
C TYR A 29 3.60 -23.03 -2.68
N ALA A 30 3.72 -24.02 -1.78
CA ALA A 30 3.16 -25.34 -1.99
C ALA A 30 1.64 -25.36 -1.79
N ALA A 31 1.14 -24.63 -0.79
CA ALA A 31 -0.29 -24.56 -0.49
C ALA A 31 -1.07 -23.70 -1.50
N VAL A 32 -0.44 -22.65 -2.03
CA VAL A 32 -1.03 -21.72 -3.00
C VAL A 32 -0.25 -21.78 -4.31
N PRO A 33 -0.50 -22.78 -5.19
CA PRO A 33 0.22 -22.89 -6.44
C PRO A 33 -0.27 -21.81 -7.43
N LEU A 34 0.29 -20.61 -7.30
CA LEU A 34 0.00 -19.43 -8.14
C LEU A 34 0.18 -19.73 -9.64
N ARG A 35 1.04 -20.71 -9.97
CA ARG A 35 1.35 -21.15 -11.35
C ARG A 35 0.39 -22.22 -11.90
N ALA A 36 -0.51 -22.77 -11.10
CA ALA A 36 -1.49 -23.76 -11.57
C ALA A 36 -2.70 -23.12 -12.29
N GLY A 37 -2.71 -21.80 -12.49
CA GLY A 37 -3.84 -21.08 -13.11
C GLY A 37 -5.10 -21.04 -12.24
N GLN A 38 -5.01 -21.48 -10.98
CA GLN A 38 -6.14 -21.64 -10.07
C GLN A 38 -6.55 -20.35 -9.35
N LEU A 39 -5.78 -19.26 -9.52
CA LEU A 39 -6.03 -17.97 -8.87
C LEU A 39 -5.86 -16.82 -9.87
N THR A 40 -6.95 -16.12 -10.19
CA THR A 40 -6.91 -14.84 -10.91
C THR A 40 -6.50 -13.72 -9.96
N HIS A 41 -5.25 -13.70 -9.50
CA HIS A 41 -4.76 -12.71 -8.53
C HIS A 41 -3.77 -11.73 -9.16
N TRP A 42 -4.32 -10.77 -9.91
CA TRP A 42 -3.58 -9.55 -10.30
C TRP A 42 -3.09 -8.75 -9.08
N ALA A 43 -3.68 -8.96 -7.90
CA ALA A 43 -3.32 -8.29 -6.65
C ALA A 43 -1.98 -8.76 -6.03
N LEU A 44 -1.42 -9.91 -6.45
CA LEU A 44 -0.15 -10.43 -5.93
C LEU A 44 1.04 -10.22 -6.88
N GLY A 45 0.81 -9.55 -8.02
CA GLY A 45 1.80 -9.11 -9.02
C GLY A 45 3.14 -9.88 -9.03
N PRO A 46 4.23 -9.34 -8.44
CA PRO A 46 5.55 -9.96 -8.45
C PRO A 46 5.62 -11.39 -7.89
N GLN A 47 4.71 -11.79 -6.99
CA GLN A 47 4.68 -13.14 -6.41
C GLN A 47 4.30 -14.21 -7.43
N ALA A 48 3.56 -13.85 -8.48
CA ALA A 48 3.21 -14.76 -9.57
C ALA A 48 4.38 -15.03 -10.52
N ILE A 49 5.30 -14.06 -10.65
CA ILE A 49 6.47 -14.12 -11.54
C ILE A 49 7.76 -13.63 -10.82
N PRO A 50 8.16 -14.28 -9.72
CA PRO A 50 9.24 -13.79 -8.85
C PRO A 50 10.61 -13.78 -9.53
N ASP A 51 10.76 -14.58 -10.58
CA ASP A 51 12.00 -14.74 -11.35
C ASP A 51 12.15 -13.72 -12.48
N ALA A 52 11.12 -12.91 -12.75
CA ALA A 52 11.20 -11.84 -13.74
C ALA A 52 12.24 -10.79 -13.32
N ASP A 53 12.98 -10.26 -14.29
CA ASP A 53 14.10 -9.35 -13.99
C ASP A 53 13.66 -8.09 -13.25
N PHE A 54 12.49 -7.53 -13.59
CA PHE A 54 11.94 -6.39 -12.86
C PHE A 54 11.61 -6.72 -11.39
N ALA A 55 11.17 -7.95 -11.11
CA ALA A 55 10.85 -8.40 -9.75
C ALA A 55 12.11 -8.65 -8.92
N LYS A 56 13.19 -9.16 -9.54
CA LYS A 56 14.51 -9.26 -8.92
C LYS A 56 15.06 -7.88 -8.57
N LEU A 57 15.07 -6.96 -9.54
CA LEU A 57 15.52 -5.58 -9.34
C LEU A 57 14.74 -4.88 -8.21
N ALA A 58 13.42 -5.04 -8.17
CA ALA A 58 12.60 -4.47 -7.10
C ALA A 58 12.98 -5.01 -5.72
N ARG A 59 13.25 -6.32 -5.60
CA ARG A 59 13.70 -6.93 -4.33
C ARG A 59 15.08 -6.40 -3.90
N GLU A 60 16.01 -6.27 -4.83
CA GLU A 60 17.34 -5.70 -4.57
C GLU A 60 17.24 -4.25 -4.08
N ALA A 61 16.39 -3.44 -4.71
CA ALA A 61 16.13 -2.07 -4.27
C ALA A 61 15.52 -2.05 -2.86
N VAL A 62 14.49 -2.86 -2.59
CA VAL A 62 13.90 -2.94 -1.24
C VAL A 62 14.95 -3.31 -0.20
N ALA A 63 15.84 -4.27 -0.49
CA ALA A 63 16.91 -4.64 0.44
C ALA A 63 17.89 -3.49 0.72
N GLN A 64 18.20 -2.65 -0.27
CA GLN A 64 19.07 -1.48 -0.10
C GLN A 64 18.41 -0.37 0.73
N PHE A 65 17.10 -0.16 0.57
CA PHE A 65 16.35 0.91 1.24
C PHE A 65 15.53 0.42 2.45
N ALA A 66 15.76 -0.81 2.93
CA ALA A 66 14.93 -1.49 3.93
C ALA A 66 14.79 -0.75 5.26
N TYR A 67 15.77 0.10 5.60
CA TYR A 67 15.81 0.86 6.85
C TYR A 67 15.53 2.35 6.66
N GLU A 68 15.21 2.77 5.44
CA GLU A 68 14.84 4.15 5.14
C GLU A 68 13.37 4.39 5.46
N SER A 69 13.04 5.63 5.84
CA SER A 69 11.70 5.97 6.29
C SER A 69 11.19 7.22 5.62
N GLN A 70 9.97 7.15 5.08
CA GLN A 70 9.28 8.31 4.49
C GLN A 70 9.10 9.47 5.49
N PHE A 71 9.17 9.21 6.80
CA PHE A 71 9.17 10.25 7.82
C PHE A 71 10.36 11.22 7.67
N TYR A 72 11.50 10.73 7.18
CA TYR A 72 12.75 11.48 7.03
C TYR A 72 12.95 12.02 5.61
N VAL A 73 11.89 12.11 4.78
CA VAL A 73 11.99 12.58 3.38
C VAL A 73 12.65 13.97 3.24
N LYS A 74 12.52 14.84 4.25
CA LYS A 74 13.17 16.16 4.26
C LYS A 74 14.68 16.10 4.48
N THR A 75 15.17 15.03 5.10
CA THR A 75 16.58 14.81 5.41
C THR A 75 17.21 13.70 4.55
N GLN A 76 16.43 13.06 3.66
CA GLN A 76 16.86 11.97 2.79
C GLN A 76 16.62 12.32 1.31
N PRO A 77 17.62 12.91 0.62
CA PRO A 77 17.46 13.41 -0.74
C PRO A 77 17.03 12.36 -1.76
N SER A 78 17.51 11.11 -1.62
CA SER A 78 17.14 9.98 -2.49
C SER A 78 15.65 9.64 -2.39
N LEU A 79 15.10 9.56 -1.17
CA LEU A 79 13.67 9.29 -0.97
C LEU A 79 12.80 10.41 -1.53
N LYS A 80 13.20 11.68 -1.32
CA LYS A 80 12.49 12.80 -1.91
C LYS A 80 12.43 12.69 -3.43
N ARG A 81 13.57 12.37 -4.05
CA ARG A 81 13.65 12.18 -5.50
C ARG A 81 12.75 11.05 -5.98
N PHE A 82 12.77 9.89 -5.32
CA PHE A 82 11.87 8.78 -5.66
C PHE A 82 10.40 9.20 -5.57
N GLN A 83 10.03 9.95 -4.54
CA GLN A 83 8.67 10.43 -4.39
C GLN A 83 8.26 11.37 -5.52
N ASP A 84 9.10 12.37 -5.84
CA ASP A 84 8.82 13.33 -6.91
C ASP A 84 8.74 12.63 -8.28
N ASP A 85 9.67 11.73 -8.58
CA ASP A 85 9.74 10.98 -9.84
C ASP A 85 8.49 10.09 -10.01
N ILE A 86 8.10 9.34 -8.98
CA ILE A 86 6.90 8.47 -9.01
C ILE A 86 5.63 9.30 -9.21
N ILE A 87 5.47 10.40 -8.49
CA ILE A 87 4.31 11.29 -8.63
C ILE A 87 4.25 11.87 -10.05
N SER A 88 5.40 12.28 -10.59
CA SER A 88 5.51 12.80 -11.95
C SER A 88 5.13 11.75 -13.00
N PHE A 89 5.66 10.53 -12.89
CA PHE A 89 5.33 9.43 -13.81
C PHE A 89 3.85 9.10 -13.79
N VAL A 90 3.25 8.96 -12.60
CA VAL A 90 1.82 8.66 -12.45
C VAL A 90 0.97 9.83 -12.95
N GLY A 91 1.37 11.08 -12.67
CA GLY A 91 0.70 12.27 -13.19
C GLY A 91 0.69 12.31 -14.71
N GLY A 92 1.82 11.99 -15.35
CA GLY A 92 1.94 11.89 -16.80
C GLY A 92 1.02 10.81 -17.39
N LEU A 93 0.95 9.64 -16.76
CA LEU A 93 0.05 8.56 -17.18
C LEU A 93 -1.44 8.92 -17.10
N HIS A 94 -1.81 9.80 -16.17
CA HIS A 94 -3.20 10.24 -15.98
C HIS A 94 -3.54 11.56 -16.66
N GLY A 95 -2.60 12.17 -17.40
CA GLY A 95 -2.80 13.47 -18.05
C GLY A 95 -3.05 14.59 -17.05
N ALA A 96 -2.35 14.59 -15.91
CA ALA A 96 -2.52 15.61 -14.88
C ALA A 96 -2.06 17.00 -15.36
N ASP A 97 -2.79 18.04 -14.93
CA ASP A 97 -2.47 19.44 -15.26
C ASP A 97 -1.12 19.90 -14.70
N ALA A 98 -0.55 20.93 -15.32
CA ALA A 98 0.63 21.61 -14.80
C ALA A 98 0.35 22.16 -13.39
N GLY A 99 1.10 21.70 -12.39
CA GLY A 99 0.92 22.07 -10.98
C GLY A 99 0.09 21.08 -10.17
N ALA A 100 -0.38 19.98 -10.76
CA ALA A 100 -0.93 18.87 -10.00
C ALA A 100 0.12 18.28 -9.03
N GLY A 101 -0.30 18.04 -7.80
CA GLY A 101 0.53 17.42 -6.76
C GLY A 101 0.08 16.00 -6.43
N GLY A 102 0.82 15.33 -5.54
CA GLY A 102 0.48 13.98 -5.09
C GLY A 102 1.18 13.59 -3.80
N SER A 103 0.81 12.42 -3.29
CA SER A 103 1.45 11.79 -2.14
C SER A 103 1.53 10.28 -2.37
N ILE A 104 2.65 9.67 -1.98
CA ILE A 104 2.74 8.21 -1.91
C ILE A 104 2.00 7.74 -0.65
N THR A 105 1.24 6.66 -0.79
CA THR A 105 0.49 6.02 0.30
C THR A 105 0.90 4.56 0.43
N MET A 106 0.52 3.91 1.53
CA MET A 106 0.75 2.48 1.75
C MET A 106 -0.14 1.59 0.88
N GLY A 107 -1.17 2.14 0.24
CA GLY A 107 -2.02 1.40 -0.68
C GLY A 107 -3.37 2.06 -0.96
N GLY A 108 -4.16 1.42 -1.82
CA GLY A 108 -5.41 1.99 -2.35
C GLY A 108 -6.46 2.36 -1.30
N THR A 109 -6.52 1.64 -0.18
CA THR A 109 -7.44 2.01 0.93
C THR A 109 -7.07 3.36 1.54
N GLU A 110 -5.79 3.58 1.81
CA GLU A 110 -5.31 4.86 2.34
C GLU A 110 -5.52 5.97 1.31
N SER A 111 -5.22 5.74 0.02
CA SER A 111 -5.47 6.72 -1.05
C SER A 111 -6.93 7.16 -1.11
N ASN A 112 -7.88 6.22 -1.07
CA ASN A 112 -9.31 6.53 -1.10
C ASN A 112 -9.73 7.31 0.16
N MET A 113 -9.22 6.93 1.33
CA MET A 113 -9.53 7.65 2.58
C MET A 113 -8.94 9.07 2.60
N LEU A 114 -7.72 9.26 2.10
CA LEU A 114 -7.09 10.57 1.98
C LEU A 114 -7.83 11.45 0.96
N ALA A 115 -8.30 10.88 -0.14
CA ALA A 115 -9.14 11.60 -1.11
C ALA A 115 -10.46 12.08 -0.46
N MET A 116 -11.16 11.19 0.27
CA MET A 116 -12.38 11.56 1.01
C MET A 116 -12.10 12.64 2.07
N LYS A 117 -11.04 12.48 2.86
CA LYS A 117 -10.64 13.45 3.89
C LYS A 117 -10.37 14.81 3.25
N THR A 118 -9.63 14.83 2.15
CA THR A 118 -9.24 16.04 1.43
C THR A 118 -10.47 16.76 0.88
N ALA A 119 -11.37 16.03 0.21
CA ALA A 119 -12.62 16.58 -0.30
C ALA A 119 -13.51 17.15 0.83
N ARG A 120 -13.63 16.43 1.96
CA ARG A 120 -14.38 16.88 3.14
C ARG A 120 -13.80 18.16 3.72
N ASP A 121 -12.49 18.20 3.95
CA ASP A 121 -11.83 19.34 4.59
C ASP A 121 -11.85 20.57 3.67
N TRP A 122 -11.64 20.36 2.37
CA TRP A 122 -11.80 21.41 1.36
C TRP A 122 -13.24 21.95 1.32
N ALA A 123 -14.25 21.06 1.32
CA ALA A 123 -15.66 21.47 1.30
C ALA A 123 -16.05 22.27 2.54
N ARG A 124 -15.53 21.91 3.73
CA ARG A 124 -15.75 22.68 4.97
C ARG A 124 -15.25 24.11 4.89
N VAL A 125 -14.10 24.32 4.23
CA VAL A 125 -13.55 25.67 4.04
C VAL A 125 -14.29 26.42 2.94
N ARG A 126 -14.58 25.77 1.81
CA ARG A 126 -15.16 26.43 0.63
C ARG A 126 -16.66 26.68 0.73
N PHE A 127 -17.37 25.80 1.42
CA PHE A 127 -18.82 25.80 1.59
C PHE A 127 -19.19 25.64 3.07
N PRO A 128 -18.84 26.61 3.94
CA PRO A 128 -19.02 26.49 5.39
C PRO A 128 -20.49 26.35 5.82
N HIS A 129 -21.45 26.70 4.95
CA HIS A 129 -22.87 26.50 5.18
C HIS A 129 -23.32 25.03 5.04
N ILE A 130 -22.49 24.16 4.43
CA ILE A 130 -22.76 22.73 4.33
C ILE A 130 -22.21 22.04 5.59
N LEU A 131 -23.09 21.84 6.56
CA LEU A 131 -22.73 21.28 7.87
C LEU A 131 -22.46 19.77 7.85
N LYS A 132 -23.06 19.04 6.90
CA LYS A 132 -22.98 17.59 6.78
C LYS A 132 -22.72 17.19 5.32
N PRO A 133 -21.46 17.26 4.85
CA PRO A 133 -21.13 16.84 3.49
C PRO A 133 -21.30 15.32 3.34
N GLU A 134 -21.81 14.91 2.18
CA GLU A 134 -22.02 13.51 1.81
C GLU A 134 -21.17 13.15 0.57
N ALA A 135 -20.77 11.88 0.45
CA ALA A 135 -20.05 11.35 -0.69
C ALA A 135 -20.99 10.48 -1.55
N VAL A 136 -21.28 10.93 -2.77
CA VAL A 136 -22.09 10.19 -3.74
C VAL A 136 -21.20 9.25 -4.54
N MET A 137 -21.57 7.98 -4.65
CA MET A 137 -20.75 6.98 -5.32
C MET A 137 -21.56 5.83 -5.90
N ALA A 138 -20.96 5.07 -6.83
CA ALA A 138 -21.60 3.88 -7.35
C ALA A 138 -21.70 2.77 -6.28
N ARG A 139 -22.76 1.93 -6.37
CA ARG A 139 -22.94 0.75 -5.51
C ARG A 139 -21.76 -0.22 -5.55
N THR A 140 -21.02 -0.28 -6.66
CA THR A 140 -19.85 -1.16 -6.85
C THR A 140 -18.54 -0.55 -6.35
N ALA A 141 -18.57 0.64 -5.75
CA ALA A 141 -17.36 1.29 -5.26
C ALA A 141 -16.68 0.48 -4.14
N HIS A 142 -15.36 0.65 -4.04
CA HIS A 142 -14.52 -0.15 -3.15
C HIS A 142 -14.93 -0.01 -1.65
N PRO A 143 -14.89 -1.10 -0.85
CA PRO A 143 -15.29 -1.05 0.56
C PRO A 143 -14.53 -0.04 1.44
N SER A 144 -13.34 0.42 1.00
CA SER A 144 -12.57 1.47 1.69
C SER A 144 -13.35 2.78 1.87
N PHE A 145 -14.31 3.08 1.02
CA PHE A 145 -15.14 4.29 1.17
C PHE A 145 -16.15 4.13 2.32
N VAL A 146 -16.64 2.91 2.58
CA VAL A 146 -17.47 2.62 3.76
C VAL A 146 -16.65 2.75 5.04
N LYS A 147 -15.39 2.30 5.00
CA LYS A 147 -14.44 2.56 6.09
C LYS A 147 -14.22 4.07 6.27
N GLY A 148 -14.04 4.79 5.17
CA GLY A 148 -13.91 6.24 5.16
C GLY A 148 -15.12 6.96 5.77
N GLU A 149 -16.34 6.51 5.49
CA GLU A 149 -17.56 7.04 6.11
C GLU A 149 -17.50 6.98 7.64
N HIS A 150 -17.21 5.80 8.19
CA HIS A 150 -17.14 5.61 9.64
C HIS A 150 -15.99 6.40 10.29
N TYR A 151 -14.81 6.43 9.66
CA TYR A 151 -13.62 7.06 10.25
C TYR A 151 -13.60 8.57 10.08
N LEU A 152 -14.17 9.09 8.98
CA LEU A 152 -14.09 10.50 8.60
C LEU A 152 -15.42 11.24 8.82
N GLY A 153 -16.50 10.54 9.15
CA GLY A 153 -17.82 11.12 9.36
C GLY A 153 -18.40 11.72 8.08
N VAL A 154 -18.16 11.07 6.94
CA VAL A 154 -18.70 11.47 5.63
C VAL A 154 -19.69 10.41 5.18
N LYS A 155 -20.99 10.68 5.29
CA LYS A 155 -22.03 9.74 4.89
C LYS A 155 -21.87 9.37 3.41
N THR A 156 -21.86 8.08 3.09
CA THR A 156 -21.86 7.63 1.69
C THR A 156 -23.29 7.42 1.20
N VAL A 157 -23.57 7.84 -0.03
CA VAL A 157 -24.84 7.63 -0.73
C VAL A 157 -24.56 6.82 -1.99
N ARG A 158 -25.28 5.71 -2.16
CA ARG A 158 -25.04 4.68 -3.21
C ARG A 158 -26.25 4.44 -4.08
#